data_AF-A0A428MZ39-F1
#
_entry.id   AF-A0A428MZ39-F1
#
_cell.length_a   1.000
_cell.length_b   1.000
_cell.length_c   1.000
_cell.angle_alpha   90.00
_cell.angle_beta   90.00
_cell.angle_gamma   90.00
#
_symmetry.space_group_name_H-M   'P 1'
#
loop_
_entity.id
_entity.type
_entity.pdbx_description
1 polymer ?
#
loop_
_entity_poly.entity_id
_entity_poly.type
_entity_poly.pdbx_seq_one_letter_code
_entity_poly.pdbx_strand_id
1 'polypeptide(L)'
;MSMIGDLLSFGMRIYSYLIIIYILMSWFPNARESSFGQMIGSIVEPYLEPFRRMIPSLGMIDISPIIAIVALNFATYGVEALFS
;
A
#
# COMPACT_ATOMS: atom_id res chain seq x y z
N MET A 1 20.76 10.55 -12.61
CA MET A 1 20.16 9.55 -11.70
C MET A 1 18.75 9.93 -11.29
N SER A 2 18.43 11.23 -11.26
CA SER A 2 17.09 11.78 -11.00
C SER A 2 15.95 11.09 -11.74
N MET A 3 16.05 10.87 -13.05
CA MET A 3 14.98 10.21 -13.83
C MET A 3 14.61 8.81 -13.31
N ILE A 4 15.59 8.05 -12.81
CA ILE A 4 15.35 6.72 -12.21
C ILE A 4 14.62 6.89 -10.88
N GLY A 5 15.08 7.83 -10.03
CA GLY A 5 14.43 8.18 -8.78
C GLY A 5 12.98 8.62 -8.97
N ASP A 6 12.72 9.46 -9.97
CA ASP A 6 11.39 9.95 -10.31
C ASP A 6 10.45 8.82 -10.73
N LEU A 7 10.92 7.91 -11.59
CA LEU A 7 10.14 6.76 -12.05
C LEU A 7 9.78 5.81 -10.89
N LEU A 8 10.75 5.52 -10.03
CA LEU A 8 10.55 4.68 -8.85
C LEU A 8 9.55 5.34 -7.88
N SER A 9 9.75 6.62 -7.58
CA SER A 9 8.89 7.37 -6.66
C SER A 9 7.47 7.49 -7.20
N PHE A 10 7.31 7.66 -8.52
CA PHE A 10 6.01 7.64 -9.17
C PHE A 10 5.29 6.29 -9.00
N GLY A 11 6.00 5.17 -9.23
CA GLY A 11 5.45 3.82 -9.02
C GLY A 11 5.04 3.57 -7.57
N MET A 12 5.87 3.99 -6.60
CA MET A 12 5.56 3.86 -5.18
C MET A 12 4.33 4.68 -4.77
N ARG A 13 4.17 5.90 -5.31
CA ARG A 13 2.98 6.74 -5.06
C ARG A 13 1.71 6.08 -5.62
N ILE A 14 1.77 5.51 -6.83
CA ILE A 14 0.66 4.72 -7.39
C ILE A 14 0.33 3.54 -6.48
N TYR A 15 1.34 2.81 -6.01
CA TYR A 15 1.13 1.67 -5.12
C TYR A 15 0.49 2.09 -3.78
N SER A 16 0.87 3.24 -3.24
CA SER A 16 0.23 3.84 -2.06
C SER A 16 -1.26 4.08 -2.28
N TYR A 17 -1.64 4.65 -3.43
CA TYR A 17 -3.06 4.81 -3.79
C TYR A 17 -3.78 3.47 -3.99
N LEU A 18 -3.13 2.45 -4.53
CA LEU A 18 -3.71 1.10 -4.62
C LEU A 18 -4.02 0.53 -3.24
N ILE A 19 -3.15 0.73 -2.25
CA ILE A 19 -3.42 0.35 -0.85
C ILE A 19 -4.66 1.08 -0.33
N ILE A 20 -4.77 2.39 -0.57
CA ILE A 20 -5.94 3.18 -0.14
C ILE A 20 -7.23 2.65 -0.79
N ILE A 21 -7.22 2.42 -2.11
CA ILE A 21 -8.36 1.86 -2.83
C ILE A 21 -8.74 0.49 -2.26
N TYR A 22 -7.76 -0.37 -1.99
CA TYR A 22 -7.98 -1.68 -1.39
C TYR A 22 -8.67 -1.59 -0.01
N ILE A 23 -8.21 -0.70 0.87
CA ILE A 23 -8.83 -0.45 2.17
C ILE A 23 -10.28 0.03 1.99
N LEU A 24 -10.52 1.00 1.10
CA LEU A 24 -11.86 1.52 0.85
C LEU A 24 -12.80 0.45 0.29
N MET A 25 -12.32 -0.40 -0.62
CA MET A 25 -13.09 -1.53 -1.13
C MET A 25 -13.44 -2.53 -0.04
N SER A 26 -12.61 -2.70 0.99
CA SER A 26 -12.90 -3.60 2.10
C SER A 26 -14.14 -3.21 2.91
N TRP A 27 -14.58 -1.94 2.83
CA TRP A 27 -15.80 -1.44 3.48
C TRP A 27 -17.07 -1.88 2.74
N PHE A 28 -16.94 -2.29 1.48
CA PHE A 28 -18.04 -2.73 0.63
C PHE A 28 -17.78 -4.17 0.16
N PRO A 29 -18.36 -5.20 0.81
CA PRO A 29 -18.09 -6.61 0.50
C PRO A 29 -18.17 -6.95 -0.99
N ASN A 30 -19.21 -6.48 -1.68
CA ASN A 30 -19.39 -6.68 -3.13
C ASN A 30 -18.24 -6.10 -3.98
N ALA A 31 -17.65 -4.97 -3.56
CA ALA A 31 -16.52 -4.36 -4.27
C ALA A 31 -15.24 -5.18 -4.06
N ARG A 32 -14.99 -5.64 -2.82
CA ARG A 32 -13.85 -6.49 -2.47
C ARG A 32 -13.89 -7.84 -3.20
N GLU A 33 -15.07 -8.43 -3.30
CA GLU A 33 -15.28 -9.74 -3.94
C GLU A 33 -15.32 -9.68 -5.47
N SER A 34 -15.45 -8.48 -6.05
CA SER A 34 -15.38 -8.29 -7.50
C SER A 34 -14.03 -8.74 -8.08
N SER A 35 -14.00 -9.09 -9.37
CA SER A 35 -12.75 -9.47 -10.06
C SER A 35 -11.68 -8.39 -9.95
N PHE A 36 -12.08 -7.11 -10.03
CA PHE A 36 -11.19 -5.97 -9.85
C PHE A 36 -10.67 -5.85 -8.41
N GLY A 37 -11.55 -6.06 -7.41
CA GLY A 37 -11.17 -6.07 -6.00
C GLY A 37 -10.17 -7.17 -5.66
N GLN A 38 -10.40 -8.38 -6.18
CA GLN A 38 -9.47 -9.51 -6.02
C GLN A 38 -8.12 -9.26 -6.71
N MET A 39 -8.13 -8.65 -7.90
CA MET A 39 -6.91 -8.29 -8.62
C MET A 39 -6.08 -7.25 -7.85
N ILE A 40 -6.71 -6.22 -7.30
CA ILE A 40 -5.99 -5.26 -6.44
C ILE A 40 -5.50 -5.98 -5.18
N GLY A 41 -6.34 -6.81 -4.56
CA GLY A 41 -5.95 -7.59 -3.38
C GLY A 41 -4.69 -8.41 -3.62
N SER A 42 -4.57 -9.12 -4.74
CA SER A 42 -3.38 -9.94 -5.04
C SER A 42 -2.09 -9.13 -5.22
N ILE A 43 -2.20 -7.87 -5.63
CA ILE A 43 -1.06 -6.95 -5.79
C ILE A 43 -0.64 -6.36 -4.43
N VAL A 44 -1.61 -6.07 -3.56
CA VAL A 44 -1.40 -5.28 -2.35
C VAL A 44 -1.16 -6.15 -1.11
N GLU A 45 -1.81 -7.31 -1.02
CA GLU A 45 -1.72 -8.22 0.12
C GLU A 45 -0.32 -8.71 0.47
N PRO A 46 0.57 -9.07 -0.49
CA PRO A 46 1.94 -9.49 -0.16
C PRO A 46 2.74 -8.42 0.60
N TYR A 47 2.44 -7.14 0.36
CA TYR A 47 3.05 -6.03 1.10
C TYR A 47 2.39 -5.79 2.45
N LEU A 48 1.06 -5.91 2.55
CA LEU A 48 0.31 -5.67 3.79
C LEU A 48 0.46 -6.80 4.83
N GLU A 49 0.62 -8.05 4.38
CA GLU A 49 0.66 -9.22 5.24
C GLU A 49 1.74 -9.15 6.35
N PRO A 50 3.00 -8.74 6.07
CA PRO A 50 4.01 -8.52 7.10
C PRO A 50 3.56 -7.51 8.18
N PHE A 51 2.91 -6.41 7.79
CA PHE A 51 2.44 -5.39 8.74
C PHE A 51 1.31 -5.92 9.62
N ARG A 52 0.39 -6.73 9.07
CA ARG A 52 -0.65 -7.41 9.86
C ARG A 52 -0.10 -8.42 10.86
N ARG A 53 1.01 -9.08 10.52
CA ARG A 53 1.67 -10.02 11.44
C ARG A 53 2.38 -9.30 12.59
N MET A 54 2.92 -8.10 12.33
CA MET A 54 3.59 -7.28 13.34
C MET A 54 2.64 -6.48 14.21
N ILE A 55 1.52 -6.01 13.63
CA ILE A 55 0.56 -5.12 14.28
C ILE A 55 -0.74 -5.89 14.48
N PRO A 56 -1.07 -6.32 15.71
CA PRO A 56 -2.34 -6.97 15.96
C PRO A 56 -3.50 -6.04 15.63
N SER A 57 -4.57 -6.58 15.04
CA SER A 57 -5.78 -5.82 14.73
C SER A 57 -6.43 -5.30 16.01
N LEU A 58 -6.71 -3.99 16.07
CA LEU A 58 -7.38 -3.37 17.20
C LEU A 58 -8.89 -3.59 17.09
N GLY A 59 -9.35 -4.76 17.50
CA GLY A 59 -10.75 -5.17 17.35
C GLY A 59 -11.12 -5.36 15.88
N MET A 60 -12.11 -4.60 15.40
CA MET A 60 -12.61 -4.71 14.02
C MET A 60 -11.87 -3.82 13.01
N ILE A 61 -10.97 -2.94 13.47
CA ILE A 61 -10.26 -1.99 12.60
C ILE A 61 -8.83 -2.47 12.39
N ASP A 62 -8.51 -2.75 11.13
CA ASP A 62 -7.16 -3.03 10.70
C ASP A 62 -6.37 -1.73 10.49
N ILE A 63 -5.51 -1.39 11.45
CA ILE A 63 -4.62 -0.22 11.38
C ILE A 63 -3.33 -0.51 10.60
N SER A 64 -3.04 -1.78 10.28
CA SER A 64 -1.81 -2.17 9.59
C SER A 64 -1.61 -1.47 8.23
N PRO A 65 -2.65 -1.17 7.43
CA PRO A 65 -2.45 -0.50 6.15
C PRO A 65 -1.98 0.94 6.30
N ILE A 66 -2.36 1.62 7.40
CA ILE A 66 -1.89 2.98 7.69
C ILE A 66 -0.37 2.94 7.93
N ILE A 67 0.09 2.00 8.75
CA ILE A 67 1.53 1.85 9.02
C ILE A 67 2.29 1.42 7.76
N ALA A 68 1.70 0.55 6.95
CA ALA A 68 2.26 0.17 5.66
C ALA A 68 2.41 1.38 4.72
N ILE A 69 1.40 2.24 4.60
CA ILE A 69 1.48 3.48 3.81
C ILE A 69 2.56 4.42 4.35
N VAL A 70 2.66 4.58 5.66
CA VAL A 70 3.70 5.41 6.28
C VAL A 70 5.09 4.86 5.96
N ALA A 71 5.31 3.56 6.09
CA ALA A 71 6.57 2.92 5.74
C ALA A 71 6.92 3.09 4.26
N LEU A 72 5.93 2.95 3.37
CA LEU A 72 6.10 3.17 1.94
C LEU A 72 6.51 4.61 1.62
N ASN A 73 5.88 5.61 2.26
CA ASN A 73 6.23 7.02 2.09
C ASN A 73 7.68 7.31 2.55
N PHE A 74 8.11 6.75 3.69
CA PHE A 74 9.51 6.87 4.11
C PHE A 74 10.47 6.26 3.09
N ALA A 75 10.13 5.10 2.54
CA ALA A 75 10.92 4.49 1.48
C ALA A 75 10.97 5.36 0.22
N THR A 76 9.85 6.01 -0.16
CA THR A 76 9.80 6.96 -1.28
C THR A 76 10.71 8.16 -1.04
N TYR A 77 10.67 8.77 0.15
CA TYR A 77 11.59 9.87 0.49
C TYR A 77 13.06 9.43 0.44
N GLY A 78 13.36 8.21 0.88
CA GLY A 78 14.71 7.63 0.77
C GLY A 78 15.17 7.49 -0.68
N VAL A 79 14.29 7.03 -1.58
CA VAL A 79 14.57 6.98 -3.02
C VAL A 79 14.81 8.38 -3.58
N GLU A 80 13.94 9.34 -3.30
CA GLU A 80 14.10 10.72 -3.78
C GLU A 80 15.44 11.33 -3.30
N ALA A 81 15.84 11.08 -2.05
CA ALA A 81 17.08 11.59 -1.48
C ALA A 81 18.36 10.89 -2.02
N LEU A 82 18.29 9.61 -2.38
CA LEU A 82 19.45 8.86 -2.89
C LEU A 82 19.70 9.10 -4.38
N PHE A 83 18.65 9.41 -5.14
CA PHE A 83 18.70 9.58 -6.59
C PHE A 83 18.65 11.04 -7.04
N SER A 84 18.57 11.99 -6.09
CA SER A 84 18.68 13.44 -6.33
C SER A 84 20.01 13.83 -6.98
#